data_AF-A0A7J9S2W7-F1
#
_entry.id   AF-A0A7J9S2W7-F1
#
_cell.length_a   1.000
_cell.length_b   1.000
_cell.length_c   1.000
_cell.angle_alpha   90.00
_cell.angle_beta   90.00
_cell.angle_gamma   90.00
#
_symmetry.space_group_name_H-M   'P 1'
#
loop_
_entity.id
_entity.type
_entity.pdbx_description
1 polymer ?
#
loop_
_entity_poly.entity_id
_entity_poly.type
_entity_poly.pdbx_seq_one_letter_code
_entity_poly.pdbx_strand_id
1 'polypeptide(L)'
;MNDDIYDEMVRERGREYFLKNMVKYCVKRGNTLHGTVYGSDKYITKVDLKTKTGICTCPYQYNCKHAYALLESYKSGKYVDGDELFLNFSKLDKLEILKIFESIIEKHNLWDEFITEDKTLLDTAKNMLELTKIEKKNVFTFTSFLRNQFLKNAGNEELLLIIPDVIKYIQERKKLEEILFLIVDELFERGKTDKDTLKKLIELSRKYRELWMVKDNILDYEYFELLEY
;
A
#
# COMPACT_ATOMS: atom_id res chain seq x y z
N MET A 1 38.75 -15.73 -14.97
CA MET A 1 37.31 -15.57 -15.24
C MET A 1 36.79 -14.56 -14.23
N ASN A 2 35.99 -13.59 -14.67
CA ASN A 2 35.46 -12.54 -13.79
C ASN A 2 34.32 -13.17 -12.97
N ASP A 3 34.56 -13.49 -11.70
CA ASP A 3 33.54 -13.97 -10.73
C ASP A 3 32.63 -12.82 -10.24
N ASP A 4 32.20 -11.96 -11.17
CA ASP A 4 31.34 -10.83 -10.90
C ASP A 4 29.93 -11.15 -11.44
N ILE A 5 28.97 -11.28 -10.54
CA ILE A 5 27.57 -11.61 -10.88
C ILE A 5 26.84 -10.45 -11.59
N TYR A 6 27.51 -9.31 -11.74
CA TYR A 6 27.01 -8.12 -12.40
C TYR A 6 27.54 -8.04 -13.83
N ASP A 7 26.62 -7.86 -14.78
CA ASP A 7 26.94 -7.56 -16.17
C ASP A 7 27.80 -6.29 -16.30
N GLU A 8 28.69 -6.24 -17.29
CA GLU A 8 29.60 -5.13 -17.53
C GLU A 8 28.90 -3.76 -17.60
N MET A 9 27.77 -3.67 -18.30
CA MET A 9 27.00 -2.43 -18.42
C MET A 9 26.42 -1.99 -17.07
N VAL A 10 26.01 -2.95 -16.23
CA VAL A 10 25.51 -2.65 -14.88
C VAL A 10 26.62 -2.10 -14.01
N ARG A 11 27.82 -2.67 -14.12
CA ARG A 11 29.00 -2.24 -13.36
C ARG A 11 29.42 -0.83 -13.74
N GLU A 12 29.50 -0.54 -15.03
CA GLU A 12 29.84 0.80 -15.54
C GLU A 12 28.86 1.85 -15.01
N ARG A 13 27.56 1.63 -15.20
CA ARG A 13 26.52 2.55 -14.72
C ARG A 13 26.49 2.66 -13.20
N GLY A 14 26.77 1.58 -12.48
CA GLY A 14 26.87 1.60 -11.02
C GLY A 14 28.03 2.45 -10.54
N ARG A 15 29.20 2.35 -11.19
CA ARG A 15 30.35 3.23 -10.92
C ARG A 15 30.03 4.68 -11.19
N GLU A 16 29.36 4.99 -12.29
CA GLU A 16 28.93 6.37 -12.58
C GLU A 16 28.06 6.94 -11.45
N TYR A 17 27.10 6.16 -10.95
CA TYR A 17 26.22 6.60 -9.86
C TYR A 17 27.02 6.87 -8.58
N PHE A 18 27.96 5.99 -8.26
CA PHE A 18 28.88 6.21 -7.14
C PHE A 18 29.72 7.49 -7.31
N LEU A 19 30.36 7.67 -8.47
CA LEU A 19 31.19 8.84 -8.77
C LEU A 19 30.40 10.15 -8.76
N LYS A 20 29.13 10.11 -9.17
CA LYS A 20 28.19 11.24 -9.11
C LYS A 20 27.59 11.46 -7.71
N ASN A 21 28.09 10.78 -6.68
CA ASN A 21 27.63 10.89 -5.29
C ASN A 21 26.13 10.58 -5.11
N MET A 22 25.60 9.65 -5.89
CA MET A 22 24.18 9.26 -5.85
C MET A 22 23.86 8.27 -4.71
N VAL A 23 24.87 7.74 -4.02
CA VAL A 23 24.68 6.89 -2.83
C VAL A 23 24.48 7.79 -1.62
N LYS A 24 23.25 7.88 -1.12
CA LYS A 24 22.90 8.73 0.03
C LYS A 24 23.47 8.17 1.34
N TYR A 25 23.26 6.88 1.57
CA TYR A 25 23.74 6.17 2.75
C TYR A 25 24.22 4.78 2.34
N CYS A 26 25.31 4.34 2.93
CA CYS A 26 25.83 2.98 2.86
C CYS A 26 26.16 2.53 4.29
N VAL A 27 25.36 1.63 4.84
CA VAL A 27 25.52 1.11 6.20
C VAL A 27 25.84 -0.37 6.11
N LYS A 28 26.99 -0.79 6.63
CA LYS A 28 27.36 -2.20 6.72
C LYS A 28 26.86 -2.76 8.05
N ARG A 29 26.03 -3.80 8.03
CA ARG A 29 25.58 -4.52 9.23
C ARG A 29 25.76 -6.03 9.02
N GLY A 30 26.61 -6.65 9.81
CA GLY A 30 27.06 -8.02 9.57
C GLY A 30 27.60 -8.20 8.15
N ASN A 31 26.96 -9.07 7.38
CA ASN A 31 27.29 -9.34 5.98
C ASN A 31 26.39 -8.60 4.97
N THR A 32 25.63 -7.60 5.40
CA THR A 32 24.67 -6.90 4.54
C THR A 32 25.00 -5.41 4.47
N LEU A 33 25.04 -4.87 3.26
CA LEU A 33 24.98 -3.43 3.03
C LEU A 33 23.52 -3.00 2.94
N HIS A 34 23.18 -1.96 3.67
CA HIS A 34 21.89 -1.27 3.61
C HIS A 34 22.12 0.14 3.11
N GLY A 35 21.38 0.57 2.10
CA GLY A 35 21.57 1.89 1.56
C GLY A 35 20.37 2.46 0.83
N THR A 36 20.51 3.73 0.50
CA THR A 36 19.60 4.44 -0.40
C THR A 36 20.43 5.01 -1.52
N VAL A 37 20.05 4.72 -2.76
CA VAL A 37 20.72 5.23 -3.96
C VAL A 37 19.69 6.02 -4.76
N TYR A 38 20.06 7.24 -5.13
CA TYR A 38 19.23 8.12 -5.96
C TYR A 38 19.31 7.70 -7.42
N GLY A 39 18.17 7.73 -8.10
CA GLY A 39 18.03 7.63 -9.55
C GLY A 39 16.94 8.62 -10.01
N SER A 40 15.94 8.14 -10.76
CA SER A 40 14.69 8.89 -10.97
C SER A 40 13.88 9.07 -9.68
N ASP A 41 14.14 8.25 -8.67
CA ASP A 41 13.58 8.34 -7.32
C ASP A 41 14.62 7.84 -6.29
N LYS A 42 14.26 7.77 -5.00
CA LYS A 42 15.03 7.15 -3.92
C LYS A 42 14.80 5.64 -3.91
N TYR A 43 15.85 4.86 -4.17
CA TYR A 43 15.75 3.41 -4.15
C TYR A 43 16.41 2.80 -2.91
N ILE A 44 15.62 2.07 -2.13
CA ILE A 44 16.11 1.27 -1.00
C ILE A 44 16.84 0.07 -1.58
N THR A 45 18.10 -0.09 -1.19
CA THR A 45 19.01 -1.06 -1.79
C THR A 45 19.69 -1.85 -0.68
N LYS A 46 19.73 -3.17 -0.84
CA LYS A 46 20.45 -4.09 0.05
C LYS A 46 21.40 -4.94 -0.77
N VAL A 47 22.58 -5.22 -0.24
CA VAL A 47 23.54 -6.14 -0.87
C VAL A 47 24.10 -7.10 0.15
N ASP A 48 24.04 -8.40 -0.14
CA ASP A 48 24.75 -9.41 0.62
C ASP A 48 26.23 -9.42 0.22
N LEU A 49 27.15 -9.27 1.18
CA LEU A 49 28.60 -9.20 0.94
C LEU A 49 29.24 -10.56 0.65
N LYS A 50 28.61 -11.67 1.05
CA LYS A 50 29.11 -13.03 0.77
C LYS A 50 28.82 -13.41 -0.68
N THR A 51 27.58 -13.25 -1.11
CA THR A 51 27.13 -13.63 -2.46
C THR A 51 27.26 -12.50 -3.47
N LYS A 52 27.43 -11.25 -3.00
CA LYS A 52 27.38 -9.99 -3.77
C LYS A 52 25.99 -9.67 -4.35
N THR A 53 24.96 -10.48 -4.05
CA THR A 53 23.62 -10.29 -4.62
C THR A 53 22.95 -9.06 -4.05
N GLY A 54 22.36 -8.26 -4.93
CA GLY A 54 21.66 -7.03 -4.59
C GLY A 54 20.15 -7.10 -4.80
N ILE A 55 19.39 -6.52 -3.87
CA ILE A 55 17.95 -6.28 -3.97
C ILE A 55 17.71 -4.78 -3.89
N CYS A 56 16.82 -4.27 -4.73
CA CYS A 56 16.56 -2.85 -4.88
C CYS A 56 15.07 -2.61 -5.16
N THR A 57 14.51 -1.50 -4.68
CA THR A 57 13.12 -1.10 -4.99
C THR A 57 12.94 -0.48 -6.38
N CYS A 58 13.98 -0.47 -7.22
CA CYS A 58 13.86 0.02 -8.60
C CYS A 58 13.18 -1.00 -9.52
N PRO A 59 12.69 -0.60 -10.70
CA PRO A 59 12.02 -1.52 -11.64
C PRO A 59 12.84 -2.74 -12.06
N TYR A 60 14.18 -2.66 -12.01
CA TYR A 60 15.07 -3.79 -12.33
C TYR A 60 15.22 -4.80 -11.18
N GLN A 61 14.90 -4.39 -9.95
CA GLN A 61 14.84 -5.17 -8.72
C GLN A 61 16.15 -5.83 -8.26
N TYR A 62 16.78 -6.70 -9.05
CA TYR A 62 17.89 -7.55 -8.64
C TYR A 62 19.20 -7.17 -9.33
N ASN A 63 20.32 -7.21 -8.60
CA ASN A 63 21.67 -6.96 -9.13
C ASN A 63 21.74 -5.73 -10.06
N CYS A 64 20.99 -4.68 -9.72
CA CYS A 64 20.92 -3.48 -10.55
C CYS A 64 22.13 -2.56 -10.34
N LYS A 65 22.23 -1.50 -11.16
CA LYS A 65 23.28 -0.49 -11.02
C LYS A 65 23.32 0.17 -9.64
N HIS A 66 22.20 0.29 -8.93
CA HIS A 66 22.15 0.86 -7.58
C HIS A 66 22.82 -0.07 -6.57
N ALA A 67 22.61 -1.38 -6.68
CA ALA A 67 23.29 -2.37 -5.85
C ALA A 67 24.80 -2.35 -6.10
N TYR A 68 25.22 -2.24 -7.36
CA TYR A 68 26.63 -2.09 -7.68
C TYR A 68 27.22 -0.77 -7.16
N ALA A 69 26.51 0.36 -7.29
CA ALA A 69 26.93 1.64 -6.72
C ALA A 69 27.12 1.56 -5.19
N LEU A 70 26.24 0.83 -4.49
CA LEU A 70 26.36 0.60 -3.05
C LEU A 70 27.60 -0.24 -2.71
N LEU A 71 27.90 -1.28 -3.49
CA LEU A 71 29.14 -2.05 -3.36
C LEU A 71 30.39 -1.18 -3.58
N GLU A 72 30.39 -0.30 -4.59
CA GLU A 72 31.52 0.61 -4.85
C GLU A 72 31.72 1.62 -3.70
N SER A 73 30.63 2.10 -3.11
CA SER A 73 30.68 2.94 -1.89
C SER A 73 31.37 2.21 -0.74
N TYR A 74 30.98 0.96 -0.50
CA TYR A 74 31.60 0.12 0.53
C TYR A 74 33.08 -0.16 0.26
N LYS A 75 33.43 -0.60 -0.96
CA LYS A 75 34.83 -0.86 -1.35
C LYS A 75 35.73 0.36 -1.24
N SER A 76 35.16 1.55 -1.45
CA SER A 76 35.87 2.83 -1.34
C SER A 76 35.98 3.34 0.10
N GLY A 77 35.52 2.57 1.09
CA GLY A 77 35.51 2.98 2.50
C GLY A 77 34.44 4.04 2.84
N LYS A 78 33.57 4.41 1.90
CA LYS A 78 32.48 5.37 2.11
C LYS A 78 31.23 4.65 2.65
N TYR A 79 31.34 4.14 3.86
CA TYR A 79 30.24 3.50 4.56
C TYR A 79 30.27 3.82 6.06
N VAL A 80 29.14 3.61 6.72
CA VAL A 80 29.00 3.65 8.18
C VAL A 80 28.96 2.21 8.69
N ASP A 81 29.77 1.91 9.72
CA ASP A 81 29.68 0.63 10.41
C ASP A 81 28.44 0.60 11.30
N GLY A 82 27.42 -0.12 10.84
CA GLY A 82 26.16 -0.29 11.54
C GLY A 82 26.29 -1.19 12.76
N ASP A 83 27.23 -2.13 12.80
CA ASP A 83 27.43 -2.97 13.98
C ASP A 83 28.02 -2.13 15.12
N GLU A 84 28.98 -1.26 14.82
CA GLU A 84 29.51 -0.28 15.78
C GLU A 84 28.44 0.73 16.23
N LEU A 85 27.64 1.25 15.29
CA LEU A 85 26.53 2.16 15.59
C LEU A 85 25.56 1.53 16.61
N PHE A 86 25.12 0.29 16.37
CA PHE A 86 24.21 -0.43 17.26
C PHE A 86 24.87 -0.82 18.59
N LEU A 87 26.16 -1.15 18.58
CA LEU A 87 26.91 -1.37 19.81
C LEU A 87 26.94 -0.10 20.67
N ASN A 88 27.10 1.08 20.06
CA ASN A 88 27.03 2.34 20.78
C ASN A 88 25.63 2.64 21.31
N PHE A 89 24.57 2.34 20.53
CA PHE A 89 23.19 2.44 21.05
C PHE A 89 22.94 1.50 22.24
N SER A 90 23.52 0.30 22.25
CA SER A 90 23.36 -0.65 23.35
C SER A 90 23.98 -0.18 24.68
N LYS A 91 24.85 0.84 24.64
CA LYS A 91 25.48 1.44 25.82
C LYS A 91 24.68 2.63 26.39
N LEU A 92 23.72 3.16 25.63
CA LEU A 92 22.87 4.26 26.09
C LEU A 92 21.94 3.77 27.21
N ASP A 93 21.55 4.69 28.07
CA ASP A 93 20.55 4.36 29.08
C ASP A 93 19.15 4.21 28.44
N LYS A 94 18.26 3.50 29.15
CA LYS A 94 16.91 3.23 28.65
C LYS A 94 16.12 4.50 28.34
N LEU A 95 16.28 5.57 29.13
CA LEU A 95 15.57 6.84 28.93
C LEU A 95 16.09 7.57 27.69
N GLU A 96 17.40 7.53 27.43
CA GLU A 96 17.98 8.06 26.19
C GLU A 96 17.46 7.33 24.95
N ILE A 97 17.42 6.00 25.00
CA ILE A 97 16.86 5.19 23.90
C ILE A 97 15.39 5.52 23.67
N LEU A 98 14.60 5.67 24.74
CA LEU A 98 13.18 6.04 24.63
C LEU A 98 13.00 7.42 23.98
N LYS A 99 13.83 8.41 24.32
CA LYS A 99 13.77 9.74 23.68
C LYS A 99 14.10 9.69 22.19
N ILE A 100 15.11 8.91 21.81
CA ILE A 100 15.46 8.70 20.39
C ILE A 100 14.30 8.03 19.66
N PHE A 101 13.69 7.02 20.27
CA PHE A 101 12.56 6.29 19.71
C PHE A 101 11.32 7.18 19.53
N GLU A 102 10.94 7.95 20.56
CA GLU A 102 9.87 8.94 20.50
C GLU A 102 10.10 9.95 19.37
N SER A 103 11.33 10.48 19.25
CA SER A 103 11.69 11.41 18.17
C SER A 103 11.54 10.80 16.77
N ILE A 104 11.82 9.48 16.61
CA ILE A 104 11.65 8.77 15.35
C ILE A 104 10.16 8.61 15.03
N ILE A 105 9.34 8.22 16.01
CA ILE A 105 7.90 8.06 15.85
C ILE A 105 7.26 9.38 15.43
N GLU A 106 7.56 10.47 16.13
CA GLU A 106 7.01 11.79 15.82
C GLU A 106 7.45 12.27 14.43
N LYS A 107 8.74 12.15 14.10
CA LYS A 107 9.28 12.61 12.82
C LYS A 107 8.70 11.88 11.62
N HIS A 108 8.39 10.59 11.78
CA HIS A 108 7.90 9.73 10.69
C HIS A 108 6.42 9.37 10.82
N ASN A 109 5.72 9.91 11.82
CA ASN A 109 4.31 9.65 12.13
C ASN A 109 3.96 8.16 12.21
N LEU A 110 4.80 7.37 12.89
CA LEU A 110 4.71 5.90 12.98
C LEU A 110 3.75 5.41 14.08
N TRP A 111 2.67 6.15 14.34
CA TRP A 111 1.73 5.83 15.41
C TRP A 111 0.87 4.59 15.09
N ASP A 112 0.69 4.32 13.81
CA ASP A 112 0.03 3.13 13.25
C ASP A 112 0.69 1.82 13.66
N GLU A 113 1.99 1.81 13.96
CA GLU A 113 2.68 0.62 14.48
C GLU A 113 2.27 0.24 15.92
N PHE A 114 1.58 1.14 16.65
CA PHE A 114 1.25 0.97 18.08
C PHE A 114 -0.24 1.08 18.39
N ILE A 115 -1.02 1.76 17.54
CA ILE A 115 -2.47 1.91 17.72
C ILE A 115 -3.14 0.69 17.10
N THR A 116 -3.71 -0.18 17.93
CA THR A 116 -4.46 -1.37 17.50
C THR A 116 -5.96 -1.12 17.27
N GLU A 117 -6.45 0.06 17.65
CA GLU A 117 -7.79 0.53 17.29
C GLU A 117 -7.77 1.01 15.85
N ASP A 118 -7.79 0.06 14.92
CA ASP A 118 -7.97 0.36 13.51
C ASP A 118 -9.35 1.00 13.32
N LYS A 119 -9.36 2.28 12.92
CA LYS A 119 -10.50 2.80 12.18
C LYS A 119 -10.61 1.92 10.94
N THR A 120 -11.69 1.15 10.86
CA THR A 120 -11.90 0.28 9.71
C THR A 120 -12.03 1.14 8.45
N LEU A 121 -11.79 0.52 7.28
CA LEU A 121 -12.12 1.16 6.01
C LEU A 121 -13.60 1.56 5.98
N LEU A 122 -14.47 0.76 6.62
CA LEU A 122 -15.89 1.07 6.75
C LEU A 122 -16.14 2.34 7.59
N ASP A 123 -15.45 2.52 8.71
CA ASP A 123 -15.54 3.74 9.51
C ASP A 123 -15.08 4.96 8.71
N THR A 124 -14.01 4.81 7.95
CA THR A 124 -13.51 5.88 7.06
C THR A 124 -14.55 6.22 6.00
N ALA A 125 -15.14 5.22 5.33
CA ALA A 125 -16.19 5.39 4.33
C ALA A 125 -17.41 6.13 4.90
N LYS A 126 -17.89 5.71 6.08
CA LYS A 126 -19.03 6.32 6.77
C LYS A 126 -18.76 7.78 7.13
N ASN A 127 -17.60 8.07 7.72
CA ASN A 127 -17.20 9.45 8.04
C ASN A 127 -17.16 10.33 6.78
N MET A 128 -16.61 9.81 5.67
CA MET A 128 -16.60 10.54 4.41
C MET A 128 -17.99 10.80 3.85
N LEU A 129 -18.92 9.84 3.98
CA LEU A 129 -20.33 10.02 3.62
C LEU A 129 -20.99 11.12 4.45
N GLU A 130 -20.71 11.21 5.75
CA GLU A 130 -21.25 12.29 6.59
C GLU A 130 -20.81 13.67 6.11
N LEU A 131 -19.55 13.79 5.69
CA LEU A 131 -18.99 15.04 5.16
C LEU A 131 -19.65 15.48 3.83
N THR A 132 -20.31 14.57 3.11
CA THR A 132 -21.05 14.93 1.88
C THR A 132 -22.27 15.82 2.15
N LYS A 133 -22.81 15.79 3.38
CA LYS A 133 -23.87 16.71 3.82
C LYS A 133 -23.38 18.15 3.96
N ILE A 134 -22.09 18.33 4.28
CA ILE A 134 -21.50 19.64 4.56
C ILE A 134 -21.14 20.33 3.25
N GLU A 135 -20.43 19.62 2.35
CA GLU A 135 -20.03 20.17 1.06
C GLU A 135 -20.25 19.16 -0.06
N LYS A 136 -20.98 19.56 -1.11
CA LYS A 136 -21.28 18.71 -2.28
C LYS A 136 -20.03 18.12 -2.95
N LYS A 137 -18.89 18.84 -2.92
CA LYS A 137 -17.63 18.37 -3.50
C LYS A 137 -17.09 17.11 -2.82
N ASN A 138 -17.48 16.85 -1.56
CA ASN A 138 -17.01 15.67 -0.82
C ASN A 138 -17.57 14.37 -1.40
N VAL A 139 -18.64 14.42 -2.20
CA VAL A 139 -19.12 13.27 -2.97
C VAL A 139 -18.05 12.77 -3.94
N PHE A 140 -17.29 13.67 -4.58
CA PHE A 140 -16.19 13.28 -5.47
C PHE A 140 -15.03 12.65 -4.68
N THR A 141 -14.70 13.19 -3.51
CA THR A 141 -13.68 12.63 -2.62
C THR A 141 -14.07 11.23 -2.16
N PHE A 142 -15.33 11.04 -1.73
CA PHE A 142 -15.86 9.73 -1.36
C PHE A 142 -15.83 8.76 -2.55
N THR A 143 -16.26 9.19 -3.74
CA THR A 143 -16.26 8.33 -4.95
C THR A 143 -14.84 7.90 -5.33
N SER A 144 -13.86 8.81 -5.21
CA SER A 144 -12.45 8.51 -5.44
C SER A 144 -11.90 7.52 -4.42
N PHE A 145 -12.19 7.73 -3.13
CA PHE A 145 -11.81 6.81 -2.05
C PHE A 145 -12.44 5.43 -2.26
N LEU A 146 -13.73 5.38 -2.61
CA LEU A 146 -14.46 4.16 -2.90
C LEU A 146 -13.74 3.33 -3.97
N ARG A 147 -13.49 3.93 -5.15
CA ARG A 147 -12.85 3.24 -6.28
C ARG A 147 -11.42 2.82 -6.02
N ASN A 148 -10.64 3.68 -5.37
CA ASN A 148 -9.20 3.49 -5.28
C ASN A 148 -8.78 2.69 -4.06
N GLN A 149 -9.57 2.72 -2.97
CA GLN A 149 -9.21 2.12 -1.70
C GLN A 149 -10.28 1.16 -1.19
N PHE A 150 -11.53 1.60 -1.04
CA PHE A 150 -12.55 0.79 -0.36
C PHE A 150 -12.88 -0.49 -1.13
N LEU A 151 -13.22 -0.39 -2.42
CA LEU A 151 -13.63 -1.56 -3.23
C LEU A 151 -12.53 -2.61 -3.36
N LYS A 152 -11.25 -2.26 -3.22
CA LYS A 152 -10.14 -3.20 -3.38
C LYS A 152 -9.76 -3.91 -2.07
N ASN A 153 -10.01 -3.25 -0.94
CA ASN A 153 -9.44 -3.66 0.35
C ASN A 153 -10.51 -4.03 1.38
N ALA A 154 -11.76 -3.58 1.22
CA ALA A 154 -12.86 -3.92 2.12
C ALA A 154 -13.35 -5.35 1.89
N GLY A 155 -13.79 -6.01 2.96
CA GLY A 155 -14.45 -7.32 2.90
C GLY A 155 -15.87 -7.24 2.32
N ASN A 156 -16.41 -8.39 1.91
CA ASN A 156 -17.76 -8.48 1.34
C ASN A 156 -18.85 -7.95 2.28
N GLU A 157 -18.73 -8.24 3.57
CA GLU A 157 -19.68 -7.75 4.58
C GLU A 157 -19.61 -6.21 4.71
N GLU A 158 -18.42 -5.62 4.64
CA GLU A 158 -18.26 -4.15 4.70
C GLU A 158 -18.87 -3.46 3.48
N LEU A 159 -18.73 -4.05 2.29
CA LEU A 159 -19.38 -3.59 1.06
C LEU A 159 -20.91 -3.60 1.17
N LEU A 160 -21.49 -4.62 1.81
CA LEU A 160 -22.93 -4.66 2.09
C LEU A 160 -23.34 -3.60 3.12
N LEU A 161 -22.55 -3.44 4.19
CA LEU A 161 -22.85 -2.54 5.30
C LEU A 161 -22.79 -1.05 4.91
N ILE A 162 -22.04 -0.68 3.86
CA ILE A 162 -21.95 0.73 3.43
C ILE A 162 -23.13 1.17 2.56
N ILE A 163 -23.84 0.24 1.91
CA ILE A 163 -24.94 0.55 0.96
C ILE A 163 -26.05 1.40 1.61
N PRO A 164 -26.58 1.06 2.81
CA PRO A 164 -27.59 1.88 3.46
C PRO A 164 -27.14 3.31 3.74
N ASP A 165 -25.87 3.51 4.10
CA ASP A 165 -25.30 4.84 4.33
C ASP A 165 -25.15 5.59 3.00
N VAL A 166 -24.69 4.94 1.94
CA VAL A 166 -24.65 5.56 0.60
C VAL A 166 -26.02 6.09 0.19
N ILE A 167 -27.07 5.28 0.33
CA ILE A 167 -28.45 5.66 0.02
C ILE A 167 -28.92 6.81 0.90
N LYS A 168 -28.57 6.77 2.19
CA LYS A 168 -28.96 7.80 3.18
C LYS A 168 -28.30 9.15 2.92
N TYR A 169 -27.02 9.17 2.55
CA TYR A 169 -26.21 10.40 2.51
C TYR A 169 -26.09 11.00 1.10
N ILE A 170 -26.10 10.21 0.03
CA ILE A 170 -25.95 10.72 -1.34
C ILE A 170 -27.30 11.15 -1.92
N GLN A 171 -27.56 12.46 -1.94
CA GLN A 171 -28.84 13.02 -2.41
C GLN A 171 -28.96 13.12 -3.93
N GLU A 172 -27.85 13.25 -4.65
CA GLU A 172 -27.88 13.40 -6.11
C GLU A 172 -28.10 12.03 -6.76
N ARG A 173 -29.30 11.83 -7.32
CA ARG A 173 -29.72 10.53 -7.90
C ARG A 173 -28.71 9.92 -8.86
N LYS A 174 -28.15 10.70 -9.79
CA LYS A 174 -27.16 10.19 -10.76
C LYS A 174 -25.89 9.71 -10.07
N LYS A 175 -25.44 10.41 -9.03
CA LYS A 175 -24.24 10.03 -8.27
C LYS A 175 -24.50 8.86 -7.35
N LEU A 176 -25.67 8.82 -6.72
CA LEU A 176 -26.10 7.66 -5.95
C LEU A 176 -26.08 6.41 -6.81
N GLU A 177 -26.69 6.48 -7.99
CA GLU A 177 -26.74 5.37 -8.94
C GLU A 177 -25.34 4.95 -9.38
N GLU A 178 -24.48 5.90 -9.79
CA GLU A 178 -23.07 5.63 -10.14
C GLU A 178 -22.32 4.91 -9.01
N ILE A 179 -22.48 5.35 -7.77
CA ILE A 179 -21.82 4.75 -6.60
C ILE A 179 -22.36 3.34 -6.32
N LEU A 180 -23.69 3.17 -6.35
CA LEU A 180 -24.31 1.86 -6.11
C LEU A 180 -23.91 0.84 -7.17
N PHE A 181 -23.83 1.25 -8.44
CA PHE A 181 -23.34 0.38 -9.51
C PHE A 181 -21.92 -0.12 -9.22
N LEU A 182 -21.00 0.74 -8.78
CA LEU A 182 -19.64 0.31 -8.45
C LEU A 182 -19.60 -0.73 -7.32
N ILE A 183 -20.44 -0.56 -6.29
CA ILE A 183 -20.47 -1.48 -5.15
C ILE A 183 -21.12 -2.81 -5.55
N VAL A 184 -22.25 -2.74 -6.27
CA VAL A 184 -22.99 -3.93 -6.73
C VAL A 184 -22.13 -4.74 -7.70
N ASP A 185 -21.54 -4.11 -8.71
CA ASP A 185 -20.69 -4.78 -9.69
C ASP A 185 -19.51 -5.52 -9.02
N GLU A 186 -18.81 -4.85 -8.08
CA GLU A 186 -17.75 -5.48 -7.29
C GLU A 186 -18.26 -6.69 -6.47
N LEU A 187 -19.45 -6.60 -5.86
CA LEU A 187 -20.05 -7.72 -5.13
C LEU A 187 -20.37 -8.90 -6.07
N PHE A 188 -20.84 -8.64 -7.28
CA PHE A 188 -21.11 -9.67 -8.30
C PHE A 188 -19.83 -10.33 -8.84
N GLU A 189 -18.78 -9.55 -9.08
CA GLU A 189 -17.46 -10.08 -9.44
C GLU A 189 -16.93 -11.03 -8.36
N ARG A 190 -17.04 -10.64 -7.07
CA ARG A 190 -16.61 -11.47 -5.94
C ARG A 190 -17.52 -12.66 -5.68
N GLY A 191 -18.80 -12.55 -6.02
CA GLY A 191 -19.83 -13.58 -5.87
C GLY A 191 -19.53 -14.88 -6.60
N LYS A 192 -18.59 -14.88 -7.56
CA LYS A 192 -18.02 -16.10 -8.18
C LYS A 192 -17.42 -17.06 -7.14
N THR A 193 -16.96 -16.52 -6.01
CA THR A 193 -16.32 -17.25 -4.92
C THR A 193 -17.14 -17.30 -3.63
N ASP A 194 -18.12 -16.41 -3.47
CA ASP A 194 -18.95 -16.30 -2.26
C ASP A 194 -20.41 -15.94 -2.63
N LYS A 195 -21.22 -16.97 -2.85
CA LYS A 195 -22.63 -16.82 -3.22
C LYS A 195 -23.52 -16.33 -2.07
N ASP A 196 -23.11 -16.49 -0.81
CA ASP A 196 -23.93 -16.08 0.33
C ASP A 196 -23.99 -14.56 0.46
N THR A 197 -22.91 -13.88 0.09
CA THR A 197 -22.89 -12.41 -0.04
C THR A 197 -23.93 -11.90 -1.06
N LEU A 198 -24.12 -12.59 -2.19
CA LEU A 198 -25.12 -12.18 -3.19
C LEU A 198 -26.56 -12.36 -2.70
N LYS A 199 -26.85 -13.42 -1.92
CA LYS A 199 -28.17 -13.60 -1.28
C LYS A 199 -28.49 -12.43 -0.34
N LYS A 200 -27.52 -12.02 0.49
CA LYS A 200 -27.67 -10.84 1.36
C LYS A 200 -27.91 -9.56 0.56
N LEU A 201 -27.22 -9.38 -0.58
CA LEU A 201 -27.44 -8.25 -1.47
C LEU A 201 -28.86 -8.22 -2.05
N ILE A 202 -29.42 -9.39 -2.41
CA ILE A 202 -30.79 -9.53 -2.91
C ILE A 202 -31.82 -9.22 -1.84
N GLU A 203 -31.59 -9.68 -0.60
CA GLU A 203 -32.43 -9.28 0.54
C GLU A 203 -32.40 -7.76 0.74
N LEU A 204 -31.22 -7.15 0.58
CA LEU A 204 -31.07 -5.70 0.69
C LEU A 204 -31.79 -4.96 -0.44
N SER A 205 -31.77 -5.49 -1.67
CA SER A 205 -32.43 -4.87 -2.83
C SER A 205 -33.96 -4.88 -2.75
N ARG A 206 -34.53 -5.83 -2.01
CA ARG A 206 -35.96 -5.82 -1.66
C ARG A 206 -36.33 -4.71 -0.70
N LYS A 207 -35.39 -4.31 0.16
CA LYS A 207 -35.57 -3.23 1.14
C LYS A 207 -35.36 -1.85 0.54
N TYR A 208 -34.42 -1.72 -0.39
CA TYR A 208 -34.02 -0.44 -1.00
C TYR A 208 -34.27 -0.42 -2.51
N ARG A 209 -35.21 0.41 -2.95
CA ARG A 209 -35.59 0.54 -4.38
C ARG A 209 -34.45 1.08 -5.24
N GLU A 210 -33.50 1.78 -4.62
CA GLU A 210 -32.30 2.32 -5.24
C GLU A 210 -31.37 1.22 -5.77
N LEU A 211 -31.52 -0.03 -5.30
CA LEU A 211 -30.76 -1.21 -5.73
C LEU A 211 -31.40 -1.97 -6.90
N TRP A 212 -32.17 -1.29 -7.75
CA TRP A 212 -32.88 -1.92 -8.87
C TRP A 212 -31.93 -2.65 -9.84
N MET A 213 -30.68 -2.20 -9.96
CA MET A 213 -29.66 -2.80 -10.83
C MET A 213 -29.19 -4.18 -10.39
N VAL A 214 -29.50 -4.61 -9.16
CA VAL A 214 -29.14 -5.97 -8.70
C VAL A 214 -29.78 -7.02 -9.60
N LYS A 215 -31.02 -6.82 -10.06
CA LYS A 215 -31.69 -7.75 -10.95
C LYS A 215 -31.01 -7.84 -12.32
N ASP A 216 -30.56 -6.72 -12.86
CA ASP A 216 -29.87 -6.68 -14.14
C ASP A 216 -28.51 -7.38 -14.05
N ASN A 217 -27.78 -7.15 -12.94
CA ASN A 217 -26.51 -7.85 -12.69
C ASN A 217 -26.69 -9.38 -12.53
N ILE A 218 -27.81 -9.87 -11.99
CA ILE A 218 -28.08 -11.32 -11.96
C ILE A 218 -28.10 -11.89 -13.39
N LEU A 219 -28.70 -11.16 -14.33
CA LEU A 219 -28.77 -11.58 -15.74
C LEU A 219 -27.40 -11.48 -16.41
N ASP A 220 -26.70 -10.36 -16.22
CA ASP A 220 -25.40 -10.11 -16.85
C ASP A 220 -24.32 -11.09 -16.39
N TYR A 221 -24.36 -11.51 -15.12
CA TYR A 221 -23.44 -12.50 -14.56
C TYR A 221 -23.96 -13.95 -14.61
N GLU A 222 -25.12 -14.18 -15.25
CA GLU A 222 -25.74 -15.50 -15.43
C GLU A 222 -26.07 -16.27 -14.13
N TYR A 223 -26.32 -15.57 -13.02
CA TYR A 223 -26.72 -16.16 -11.72
C TYR A 223 -28.22 -16.44 -11.63
N PHE A 224 -28.83 -17.07 -12.64
CA PHE A 224 -30.28 -17.21 -12.75
C PHE A 224 -30.95 -17.89 -11.55
N GLU A 225 -30.23 -18.75 -10.83
CA GLU A 225 -30.71 -19.40 -9.62
C GLU A 225 -31.05 -18.40 -8.50
N LEU A 226 -30.49 -17.19 -8.55
CA LEU A 226 -30.73 -16.13 -7.58
C LEU A 226 -31.99 -15.30 -7.88
N LEU A 227 -32.63 -15.48 -9.03
CA LEU A 227 -33.88 -14.77 -9.36
C LEU A 227 -35.06 -15.22 -8.48
N GLU A 228 -34.97 -16.43 -7.93
CA GLU A 228 -36.00 -17.03 -7.06
C GLU A 228 -35.79 -16.67 -5.58
N TYR A 229 -34.60 -16.17 -5.23
CA TYR A 229 -34.23 -15.81 -3.86
C TYR A 229 -34.79 -14.48 -3.43
#